data_AF-A0A5R9EG64-F1
#
_entry.id   AF-A0A5R9EG64-F1
#
_cell.length_a   1.000
_cell.length_b   1.000
_cell.length_c   1.000
_cell.angle_alpha   90.00
_cell.angle_beta   90.00
_cell.angle_gamma   90.00
#
_symmetry.space_group_name_H-M   'P 1'
#
loop_
_entity.id
_entity.type
_entity.pdbx_description
1 polymer ?
#
loop_
_entity_poly.entity_id
_entity_poly.type
_entity_poly.pdbx_seq_one_letter_code
_entity_poly.pdbx_strand_id
1 'polypeptide(L)'
;MEKINKFIAKTPRKFWLYNSIVALIFFLIAPHNFFQAILFPFVVITVRYITLNYLTNVTVKYLGFYPFKKDIKWFLITLAISFVLYQTSFTIMILGGLLILWQEGYFDHFKIKK
;
A
#
# COMPACT_ATOMS: atom_id res chain seq x y z
N MET A 1 14.96 -3.42 -7.76
CA MET A 1 13.97 -4.53 -7.87
C MET A 1 14.14 -5.64 -6.84
N GLU A 2 15.37 -6.11 -6.56
CA GLU A 2 15.61 -7.21 -5.62
C GLU A 2 15.07 -6.93 -4.19
N LYS A 3 15.13 -5.66 -3.74
CA LYS A 3 14.60 -5.24 -2.43
C LYS A 3 13.09 -5.40 -2.30
N ILE A 4 12.34 -5.04 -3.33
CA ILE A 4 10.87 -5.17 -3.38
C ILE A 4 10.48 -6.65 -3.35
N ASN A 5 11.14 -7.48 -4.16
CA ASN A 5 10.85 -8.92 -4.20
C ASN A 5 11.10 -9.58 -2.83
N LYS A 6 12.22 -9.24 -2.17
CA LYS A 6 12.51 -9.70 -0.80
C LYS A 6 11.46 -9.20 0.20
N PHE A 7 10.96 -7.97 0.07
CA PHE A 7 9.93 -7.43 0.94
C PHE A 7 8.57 -8.11 0.76
N ILE A 8 8.15 -8.32 -0.49
CA ILE A 8 6.91 -9.05 -0.83
C ILE A 8 6.99 -10.48 -0.28
N ALA A 9 8.11 -11.18 -0.50
CA ALA A 9 8.33 -12.54 0.00
C ALA A 9 8.28 -12.63 1.54
N LYS A 10 8.73 -11.60 2.25
CA LYS A 10 8.66 -11.51 3.72
C LYS A 10 7.30 -11.05 4.25
N THR A 11 6.38 -10.62 3.38
CA THR A 11 5.07 -10.13 3.82
C THR A 11 4.17 -11.31 4.19
N PRO A 12 3.63 -11.37 5.42
CA PRO A 12 2.90 -12.55 5.90
C PRO A 12 1.61 -12.78 5.10
N ARG A 13 1.25 -14.03 4.84
CA ARG A 13 0.02 -14.40 4.10
C ARG A 13 -1.25 -13.78 4.69
N LYS A 14 -1.31 -13.65 6.02
CA LYS A 14 -2.41 -13.00 6.73
C LYS A 14 -2.61 -11.55 6.31
N PHE A 15 -1.54 -10.80 6.05
CA PHE A 15 -1.62 -9.41 5.56
C PHE A 15 -2.42 -9.31 4.26
N TRP A 16 -2.13 -10.20 3.31
CA TRP A 16 -2.86 -10.25 2.04
C TRP A 16 -4.34 -10.55 2.25
N LEU A 17 -4.64 -11.58 3.05
CA LEU A 17 -6.01 -11.99 3.33
C LEU A 17 -6.83 -10.86 3.98
N TYR A 18 -6.30 -10.21 5.03
CA TYR A 18 -7.02 -9.12 5.72
C TYR A 18 -7.31 -7.95 4.79
N ASN A 19 -6.32 -7.50 4.01
CA ASN A 19 -6.52 -6.37 3.10
C ASN A 19 -7.43 -6.74 1.92
N SER A 20 -7.43 -7.99 1.44
CA SER A 20 -8.40 -8.46 0.44
C SER A 20 -9.84 -8.49 0.97
N ILE A 21 -10.05 -8.94 2.21
CA ILE A 21 -11.38 -8.92 2.85
C ILE A 21 -11.87 -7.47 3.00
N VAL A 22 -11.01 -6.56 3.42
CA VAL A 22 -11.34 -5.13 3.56
C VAL A 22 -11.66 -4.50 2.22
N ALA A 23 -10.90 -4.84 1.17
CA ALA A 23 -11.19 -4.38 -0.19
C ALA A 23 -12.58 -4.83 -0.65
N LEU A 24 -12.96 -6.07 -0.34
CA LEU A 24 -14.29 -6.60 -0.64
C LEU A 24 -15.38 -5.85 0.14
N ILE A 25 -15.18 -5.59 1.43
CA ILE A 25 -16.11 -4.79 2.24
C ILE A 25 -16.28 -3.40 1.62
N PHE A 26 -15.18 -2.72 1.26
CA PHE A 26 -15.24 -1.42 0.62
C PHE A 26 -15.94 -1.44 -0.74
N PHE A 27 -15.71 -2.47 -1.55
CA PHE A 27 -16.40 -2.65 -2.82
C PHE A 27 -17.92 -2.78 -2.66
N LEU A 28 -18.39 -3.38 -1.57
CA LEU A 28 -19.82 -3.55 -1.29
C LEU A 28 -20.49 -2.26 -0.78
N ILE A 29 -19.75 -1.33 -0.17
CA ILE A 29 -20.31 -0.11 0.46
C ILE A 29 -20.02 1.19 -0.30
N ALA A 30 -19.07 1.18 -1.22
CA ALA A 30 -18.59 2.34 -1.98
C ALA A 30 -18.92 2.18 -3.47
N PRO A 31 -18.89 3.25 -4.30
CA PRO A 31 -19.11 3.13 -5.74
C PRO A 31 -18.27 2.01 -6.33
N HIS A 32 -18.94 1.11 -7.05
CA HIS A 32 -18.44 -0.22 -7.42
C HIS A 32 -17.33 -0.16 -8.48
N ASN A 33 -16.12 0.25 -8.08
CA ASN A 33 -14.94 0.15 -8.92
C ASN A 33 -14.19 -1.14 -8.59
N PHE A 34 -14.49 -2.19 -9.36
CA PHE A 34 -13.85 -3.49 -9.21
C PHE A 34 -12.32 -3.43 -9.30
N PHE A 35 -11.78 -2.52 -10.11
CA PHE A 35 -10.33 -2.33 -10.22
C PHE A 35 -9.72 -1.82 -8.90
N GLN A 36 -10.41 -0.93 -8.17
CA GLN A 36 -9.94 -0.47 -6.86
C GLN A 36 -9.90 -1.60 -5.84
N ALA A 37 -10.87 -2.52 -5.89
CA ALA A 37 -10.90 -3.69 -5.00
C ALA A 37 -9.70 -4.62 -5.23
N ILE A 38 -9.32 -4.85 -6.49
CA ILE A 38 -8.14 -5.65 -6.83
C ILE A 38 -6.85 -4.91 -6.46
N LEU A 39 -6.78 -3.60 -6.70
CA LEU A 39 -5.57 -2.81 -6.48
C LEU A 39 -5.28 -2.56 -4.99
N PHE A 40 -6.30 -2.52 -4.13
CA PHE A 40 -6.15 -2.12 -2.74
C PHE A 40 -5.07 -2.90 -1.96
N PRO A 41 -4.99 -4.25 -1.99
CA PRO A 41 -3.90 -4.97 -1.33
C PRO A 41 -2.50 -4.55 -1.83
N PHE A 42 -2.37 -4.24 -3.12
CA PHE A 42 -1.13 -3.74 -3.73
C PHE A 42 -0.81 -2.31 -3.33
N VAL A 43 -1.83 -1.46 -3.15
CA VAL A 43 -1.68 -0.11 -2.62
C VAL A 43 -1.13 -0.17 -1.20
N VAL A 44 -1.75 -0.96 -0.32
CA VAL A 44 -1.33 -1.06 1.08
C VAL A 44 0.10 -1.57 1.20
N ILE A 45 0.50 -2.59 0.43
CA ILE A 45 1.89 -3.07 0.44
C ILE A 45 2.87 -2.04 -0.12
N THR A 46 2.47 -1.27 -1.14
CA THR A 46 3.28 -0.20 -1.73
C THR A 46 3.53 0.92 -0.72
N VAL A 47 2.48 1.42 -0.06
CA VAL A 47 2.65 2.48 0.95
C VAL A 47 3.45 1.97 2.15
N ARG A 48 3.24 0.71 2.55
CA ARG A 48 4.03 0.06 3.61
C ARG A 48 5.51 -0.05 3.22
N TYR A 49 5.81 -0.46 1.99
CA TYR A 49 7.18 -0.54 1.48
C TYR A 49 7.84 0.84 1.48
N ILE A 50 7.15 1.84 0.93
CA ILE A 50 7.68 3.20 0.83
C ILE A 50 7.98 3.75 2.22
N THR A 51 7.05 3.55 3.14
CA THR A 51 7.21 4.10 4.48
C THR A 51 8.37 3.45 5.22
N LEU A 52 8.47 2.12 5.19
CA LEU A 52 9.52 1.40 5.92
C LEU A 52 10.93 1.67 5.38
N ASN A 53 11.08 1.96 4.09
CA ASN A 53 12.39 2.12 3.46
C ASN A 53 12.79 3.58 3.22
N TYR A 54 11.84 4.51 3.11
CA TYR A 54 12.13 5.89 2.69
C TYR A 54 11.56 6.97 3.61
N LEU A 55 10.62 6.65 4.51
CA LEU A 55 10.05 7.63 5.45
C LEU A 55 10.45 7.25 6.88
N THR A 56 11.54 7.82 7.35
CA THR A 56 12.21 7.48 8.63
C THR A 56 11.44 7.85 9.89
N ASN A 57 10.23 8.41 9.82
CA ASN A 57 9.63 9.05 11.01
C ASN A 57 8.10 9.12 11.10
N VAL A 58 7.36 8.12 10.65
CA VAL A 58 5.90 8.15 10.84
C VAL A 58 5.37 6.81 11.35
N THR A 59 4.39 6.94 12.26
CA THR A 59 3.52 6.00 12.96
C THR A 59 2.74 5.04 12.05
N VAL A 60 3.36 4.59 10.97
CA VAL A 60 2.81 3.80 9.88
C VAL A 60 2.90 2.29 10.14
N LYS A 61 3.21 1.93 11.40
CA LYS A 61 3.05 0.56 11.91
C LYS A 61 1.61 0.04 11.76
N TYR A 62 0.65 0.89 11.37
CA TYR A 62 -0.78 0.62 11.23
C TYR A 62 -1.35 0.87 9.82
N LEU A 63 -0.53 0.89 8.77
CA LEU A 63 -1.08 0.95 7.41
C LEU A 63 -1.61 -0.42 6.95
N GLY A 64 -2.90 -0.44 6.63
CA GLY A 64 -3.67 -1.65 6.36
C GLY A 64 -4.21 -2.29 7.64
N PHE A 65 -5.12 -3.24 7.49
CA PHE A 65 -5.78 -3.92 8.62
C PHE A 65 -4.91 -4.95 9.35
N TYR A 66 -3.58 -4.89 9.19
CA TYR A 66 -2.66 -5.84 9.78
C TYR A 66 -1.46 -5.16 10.48
N PRO A 67 -1.18 -5.50 11.75
CA PRO A 67 -1.96 -6.40 12.60
C PRO A 67 -3.29 -5.77 13.04
N PHE A 68 -4.35 -6.57 13.08
CA PHE A 68 -5.65 -6.13 13.58
C PHE A 68 -5.52 -5.75 15.06
N LYS A 69 -5.52 -4.45 15.36
CA LYS A 69 -5.49 -3.98 16.74
C LYS A 69 -6.88 -4.11 17.34
N LYS A 70 -6.96 -4.66 18.56
CA LYS A 70 -8.21 -4.81 19.32
C LYS A 70 -8.76 -3.48 19.86
N ASP A 71 -7.99 -2.40 19.78
CA ASP A 71 -8.42 -1.08 20.25
C ASP A 71 -9.30 -0.39 19.20
N ILE A 72 -10.54 -0.08 19.60
CA ILE A 72 -11.57 0.47 18.73
C ILE A 72 -11.21 1.83 18.15
N LYS A 73 -10.45 2.66 18.89
CA LYS A 73 -10.01 3.98 18.40
C LYS A 73 -9.04 3.81 17.22
N TRP A 74 -8.08 2.91 17.37
CA TRP A 74 -7.12 2.61 16.31
C TRP A 74 -7.76 1.89 15.13
N PHE A 75 -8.77 1.07 15.38
CA PHE A 75 -9.56 0.43 14.33
C PHE A 75 -10.26 1.47 13.45
N LEU A 76 -10.93 2.47 14.04
CA LEU A 76 -11.62 3.51 13.27
C LEU A 76 -10.65 4.37 12.45
N ILE A 77 -9.50 4.73 13.01
CA ILE A 77 -8.46 5.46 12.28
C ILE A 77 -7.94 4.62 11.11
N THR A 78 -7.67 3.33 11.34
CA THR A 78 -7.19 2.41 10.30
C THR A 78 -8.23 2.22 9.20
N LEU A 79 -9.52 2.13 9.58
CA LEU A 79 -10.64 2.04 8.65
C LEU A 79 -10.74 3.30 7.77
N ALA A 80 -10.69 4.50 8.38
CA ALA A 80 -10.76 5.76 7.66
C ALA A 80 -9.58 5.93 6.69
N ILE A 81 -8.35 5.67 7.13
CA ILE A 81 -7.17 5.72 6.26
C ILE A 81 -7.28 4.69 5.14
N SER A 82 -7.67 3.46 5.45
CA SER A 82 -7.86 2.40 4.45
C SER A 82 -8.93 2.78 3.42
N PHE A 83 -10.00 3.46 3.84
CA PHE A 83 -11.02 3.94 2.92
C PHE A 83 -10.47 5.02 1.97
N VAL A 84 -9.68 5.97 2.48
CA VAL A 84 -9.01 6.98 1.64
C VAL A 84 -8.06 6.31 0.64
N LEU A 85 -7.26 5.34 1.10
CA LEU A 85 -6.37 4.56 0.24
C LEU A 85 -7.14 3.78 -0.83
N TYR A 86 -8.30 3.24 -0.48
CA TYR A 86 -9.17 2.54 -1.42
C TYR A 86 -9.64 3.49 -2.53
N GLN A 87 -10.20 4.65 -2.18
CA GLN A 87 -10.68 5.64 -3.15
C GLN A 87 -9.56 6.18 -4.04
N THR A 88 -8.34 6.28 -3.50
CA THR A 88 -7.17 6.83 -4.20
C THR A 88 -6.23 5.74 -4.76
N SER A 89 -6.68 4.49 -4.79
CA SER A 89 -5.84 3.31 -5.11
C SER A 89 -5.04 3.48 -6.41
N PHE A 90 -5.70 3.97 -7.46
CA PHE A 90 -5.08 4.14 -8.77
C PHE A 90 -3.96 5.19 -8.73
N THR A 91 -4.25 6.37 -8.16
CA THR A 91 -3.29 7.46 -8.01
C THR A 91 -2.08 7.04 -7.18
N ILE A 92 -2.31 6.32 -6.08
CA ILE A 92 -1.23 5.86 -5.20
C ILE A 92 -0.37 4.81 -5.90
N MET A 93 -0.95 3.90 -6.68
CA MET A 93 -0.15 2.92 -7.44
C MET A 93 0.77 3.61 -8.45
N ILE A 94 0.30 4.64 -9.15
CA ILE A 94 1.12 5.39 -10.10
C ILE A 94 2.22 6.16 -9.37
N LEU A 95 1.87 7.00 -8.40
CA LEU A 95 2.84 7.84 -7.69
C LEU A 95 3.83 6.99 -6.88
N GLY A 96 3.35 5.94 -6.22
CA GLY A 96 4.18 5.01 -5.47
C GLY A 96 5.12 4.22 -6.36
N GLY A 97 4.64 3.74 -7.51
CA GLY A 97 5.47 3.08 -8.52
C GLY A 97 6.57 3.98 -9.05
N LEU A 98 6.23 5.23 -9.42
CA LEU A 98 7.20 6.22 -9.88
C LEU A 98 8.27 6.54 -8.83
N LEU A 99 7.86 6.73 -7.57
CA LEU A 99 8.78 7.00 -6.47
C LEU A 99 9.74 5.83 -6.23
N ILE A 100 9.23 4.59 -6.29
CA ILE A 100 10.05 3.38 -6.18
C ILE A 100 11.07 3.31 -7.32
N LEU A 101 10.64 3.53 -8.57
CA LEU A 101 11.54 3.51 -9.73
C LEU A 101 12.63 4.58 -9.62
N TRP A 102 12.27 5.77 -9.13
CA TRP A 102 13.22 6.85 -8.90
C TRP A 102 14.25 6.53 -7.81
N GLN A 103 13.80 6.00 -6.66
CA GLN A 103 14.67 5.64 -5.56
C GLN A 103 15.58 4.44 -5.87
N GLU A 104 15.17 3.54 -6.77
CA GLU A 104 15.98 2.41 -7.22
C GLU A 104 16.95 2.78 -8.36
N GLY A 105 17.08 4.06 -8.71
CA GLY A 105 18.03 4.55 -9.72
C GLY A 105 17.64 4.22 -11.16
N TYR A 106 16.40 3.81 -11.42
CA TYR A 106 15.95 3.43 -12.76
C TYR A 106 16.04 4.60 -13.75
N PHE A 107 15.78 5.82 -13.30
CA PHE A 107 15.89 7.02 -14.14
C PHE A 107 17.32 7.51 -14.35
N ASP A 108 18.29 7.02 -13.57
CA ASP A 108 19.71 7.36 -13.81
C ASP A 108 20.27 6.60 -15.03
N HIS A 109 19.69 5.45 -15.39
CA HIS A 109 19.99 4.77 -16.66
C HIS A 109 19.58 5.59 -17.90
N PHE A 110 18.62 6.53 -17.76
CA PHE A 110 18.20 7.43 -18.83
C PHE A 110 19.00 8.74 -18.88
N LYS A 111 19.88 9.00 -17.91
CA LYS A 111 20.74 10.21 -17.87
C LYS A 111 21.99 10.13 -18.76
N ILE A 112 22.23 9.04 -19.48
CA ILE A 112 23.37 8.94 -20.40
C ILE A 112 22.89 8.94 -21.86
N LYS A 113 22.83 10.13 -22.44
CA LYS A 113 23.29 10.50 -23.79
C LYS A 113 22.93 11.98 -24.03
N LYS A 114 23.80 12.87 -23.55
CA LYS A 114 24.01 14.18 -24.17
C LYS A 114 25.38 14.15 -24.82
#